data_AF-A0A093IFX2-F1
#
_entry.id   AF-A0A093IFX2-F1
#
_cell.length_a   1.000
_cell.length_b   1.000
_cell.length_c   1.000
_cell.angle_alpha   90.00
_cell.angle_beta   90.00
_cell.angle_gamma   90.00
#
_symmetry.space_group_name_H-M   'P 1'
#
loop_
_entity.id
_entity.type
_entity.pdbx_description
1 polymer ?
#
loop_
_entity_poly.entity_id
_entity_poly.type
_entity_poly.pdbx_seq_one_letter_code
_entity_poly.pdbx_strand_id
1 'polypeptide(L)' 'TIIHLTFLHEAGSNNPLGIVSNCDKIPFHPYFSLKGILGFVFMPLL' A
#
# COMPACT_ATOMS: atom_id res chain seq x y z
N THR A 1 5.59 2.71 13.77
CA THR A 1 6.14 4.01 14.24
C THR A 1 5.62 5.13 13.37
N ILE A 2 5.10 6.21 13.95
CA ILE A 2 4.57 7.36 13.19
C ILE A 2 5.63 7.97 12.27
N ILE A 3 6.86 8.12 12.77
CA ILE A 3 8.01 8.63 12.00
C ILE A 3 8.25 7.81 10.72
N HIS A 4 8.18 6.48 10.80
CA HIS A 4 8.35 5.61 9.64
C HIS A 4 7.27 5.85 8.59
N LEU A 5 6.00 5.95 9.01
CA LEU A 5 4.88 6.21 8.10
C LEU A 5 4.96 7.61 7.48
N THR A 6 5.41 8.62 8.22
CA THR A 6 5.63 9.97 7.70
C THR A 6 6.64 9.95 6.55
N PHE A 7 7.80 9.31 6.72
CA PHE A 7 8.79 9.22 5.64
C PHE A 7 8.32 8.39 4.45
N LEU A 8 7.59 7.30 4.69
CA LEU A 8 7.00 6.50 3.63
C LEU A 8 5.94 7.28 2.84
N HIS A 9 5.16 8.14 3.50
CA HIS A 9 4.15 8.96 2.85
C HIS A 9 4.79 10.02 1.93
N GLU A 10 5.89 10.64 2.36
CA GLU A 10 6.62 11.62 1.55
C GLU A 10 7.26 10.99 0.30
N ALA A 11 7.90 9.82 0.44
CA ALA A 11 8.53 9.12 -0.68
C ALA A 11 7.52 8.34 -1.57
N GLY A 12 6.39 7.93 -0.99
CA GLY A 12 5.45 6.99 -1.58
C GLY A 12 5.89 5.52 -1.49
N SER A 13 4.95 4.61 -1.75
CA SER A 13 5.23 3.17 -1.78
C SER A 13 5.99 2.78 -3.04
N ASN A 14 6.93 1.84 -2.92
CA ASN A 14 7.59 1.23 -4.06
C ASN A 14 6.68 0.16 -4.70
N ASN A 15 7.00 -0.27 -5.92
CA ASN A 15 6.27 -1.31 -6.66
C ASN A 15 7.17 -2.52 -6.94
N PRO A 16 6.59 -3.69 -7.29
CA PRO A 16 7.35 -4.93 -7.49
C PRO A 16 8.42 -4.86 -8.58
N LEU A 17 8.25 -3.97 -9.56
CA LEU A 17 9.20 -3.78 -10.65
C LEU A 17 10.34 -2.82 -10.27
N GLY A 18 10.25 -2.11 -9.15
CA GLY A 18 11.27 -1.17 -8.69
C GLY A 18 11.49 0.04 -9.60
N ILE A 19 10.56 0.31 -10.53
CA ILE A 19 10.62 1.44 -11.46
C ILE A 19 9.75 2.61 -10.97
N VAL A 20 9.83 3.76 -11.63
CA VAL A 20 9.00 4.92 -11.27
C VAL A 20 7.52 4.63 -11.56
N SER A 21 6.66 4.68 -10.54
CA SER A 21 5.21 4.41 -10.64
C SER A 21 4.35 5.68 -10.80
N ASN A 22 4.95 6.86 -11.00
CA ASN A 22 4.23 8.13 -11.03
C ASN A 22 3.14 8.22 -12.11
N CYS A 23 3.31 7.49 -13.22
CA CYS A 23 2.35 7.47 -14.32
C CYS A 23 1.11 6.61 -14.06
N ASP A 24 1.15 5.69 -13.08
CA ASP A 24 0.12 4.68 -12.84
C ASP A 24 -0.34 4.68 -11.36
N LYS A 25 -0.47 5.87 -10.76
CA LYS A 25 -0.98 5.97 -9.38
C LYS A 25 -2.51 5.89 -9.35
N ILE A 26 -3.01 4.90 -8.61
CA ILE A 26 -4.43 4.77 -8.26
C ILE A 26 -4.70 5.25 -6.82
N PRO A 27 -5.91 5.73 -6.49
CA PRO A 27 -6.23 6.17 -5.14
C PRO A 27 -6.21 4.99 -4.15
N PHE A 28 -5.85 5.28 -2.89
CA PHE A 28 -5.77 4.26 -1.84
C PHE A 28 -7.13 3.59 -1.57
N HIS A 29 -8.18 4.40 -1.49
CA HIS A 29 -9.56 3.93 -1.41
C HIS A 29 -10.21 4.00 -2.80
N PRO A 30 -10.93 2.95 -3.25
CA PRO A 30 -11.31 1.73 -2.53
C PRO A 30 -10.27 0.58 -2.60
N TYR A 31 -9.29 0.67 -3.50
CA TYR A 31 -8.47 -0.48 -3.92
C TYR A 31 -7.63 -1.11 -2.82
N PHE A 32 -6.71 -0.35 -2.21
CA PHE A 32 -5.81 -0.88 -1.20
C PHE A 32 -6.51 -1.08 0.15
N SER A 33 -7.56 -0.30 0.45
CA SER A 33 -8.40 -0.52 1.63
C SER A 33 -9.09 -1.89 1.58
N LEU A 34 -9.74 -2.23 0.46
CA LEU A 34 -10.38 -3.53 0.29
C LEU A 34 -9.36 -4.67 0.27
N LYS A 35 -8.22 -4.50 -0.42
CA LYS A 35 -7.13 -5.48 -0.40
C LYS A 35 -6.60 -5.75 1.02
N GLY A 36 -6.49 -4.71 1.85
CA GLY A 36 -6.09 -4.84 3.25
C GLY A 36 -7.11 -5.62 4.09
N ILE A 37 -8.42 -5.31 3.96
CA ILE A 37 -9.50 -6.02 4.65
C ILE A 37 -9.51 -7.49 4.23
N LEU A 38 -9.40 -7.76 2.93
CA LEU A 38 -9.35 -9.13 2.41
C LEU A 38 -8.18 -9.92 3.02
N GLY A 39 -6.99 -9.32 3.06
CA GLY A 39 -5.82 -9.91 3.72
C GLY A 39 -6.04 -10.16 5.21
N PHE A 40 -6.68 -9.22 5.92
CA PHE A 40 -7.01 -9.38 7.35
C PHE A 40 -8.00 -10.52 7.59
N VAL A 41 -9.02 -10.68 6.73
CA VAL A 41 -10.01 -11.77 6.82
C VAL A 41 -9.37 -13.14 6.54
N PHE A 42 -8.40 -13.21 5.63
CA PHE A 42 -7.70 -14.46 5.32
C PHE A 42 -6.53 -14.79 6.25
N MET A 43 -5.97 -13.81 6.96
CA MET A 43 -4.86 -14.03 7.91
C MET A 43 -5.13 -15.14 8.95
N PRO A 44 -6.32 -15.27 9.57
CA PRO A 44 -6.61 -16.35 10.50
C PRO A 44 -6.95 -17.70 9.84
N LEU A 45 -7.17 -17.74 8.52
CA LEU A 45 -7.45 -18.98 7.77
C LEU A 45 -6.16 -19.73 7.41
N LEU A 46 -5.03 -19.03 7.39
CA LEU A 46 -3.69 -19.54 7.06
C LEU A 46 -2.92 -19.92 8.33
#